data_AF-A0A8T7AI75-F1
#
_entry.id   AF-A0A8T7AI75-F1
#
_cell.length_a   1.000
_cell.length_b   1.000
_cell.length_c   1.000
_cell.angle_alpha   90.00
_cell.angle_beta   90.00
_cell.angle_gamma   90.00
#
_symmetry.space_group_name_H-M   'P 1'
#
loop_
_entity.id
_entity.type
_entity.pdbx_description
1 polymer ?
#
loop_
_entity_poly.entity_id
_entity_poly.type
_entity_poly.pdbx_seq_one_letter_code
_entity_poly.pdbx_strand_id
1 'polypeptide(L)' 'INASDMDEVVVTNTIPLSDAAAACDKIRQLSVAHILGESIRRITVSDSVSSLFSEID' A
#
# COMPACT_ATOMS: atom_id res chain seq x y z
N ILE A 1 -5.12 7.87 18.04
CA ILE A 1 -5.99 7.10 17.13
C ILE A 1 -6.99 6.22 17.88
N ASN A 2 -6.57 5.44 18.88
CA ASN A 2 -7.52 4.60 19.65
C ASN A 2 -8.66 5.40 20.29
N ALA A 3 -8.35 6.58 20.82
CA ALA A 3 -9.32 7.48 21.44
C ALA A 3 -9.88 8.56 20.50
N SER A 4 -9.65 8.49 19.18
CA SER A 4 -10.25 9.44 18.23
C SER A 4 -11.52 8.90 17.62
N ASP A 5 -12.38 9.80 17.12
CA ASP A 5 -13.65 9.50 16.44
C ASP A 5 -13.48 8.88 15.04
N MET A 6 -12.26 8.47 14.68
CA MET A 6 -11.97 7.83 13.39
C MET A 6 -12.40 6.38 13.42
N ASP A 7 -13.08 5.94 12.35
CA ASP A 7 -13.49 4.54 12.18
C ASP A 7 -12.32 3.66 11.73
N GLU A 8 -11.56 4.10 10.72
CA GLU A 8 -10.44 3.35 10.16
C GLU A 8 -9.33 4.30 9.65
N VAL A 9 -8.08 3.83 9.73
CA VAL A 9 -6.92 4.41 9.06
C VAL A 9 -6.28 3.37 8.17
N VAL A 10 -6.34 3.63 6.87
CA VAL A 10 -5.79 2.74 5.85
C VAL A 10 -4.42 3.26 5.42
N VAL A 11 -3.41 2.41 5.50
CA VAL A 11 -2.02 2.72 5.12
C VAL A 11 -1.45 1.64 4.22
N THR A 12 -0.38 1.93 3.49
CA THR A 12 0.35 0.92 2.72
C THR A 12 1.45 0.26 3.56
N ASN A 13 1.91 -0.92 3.15
CA ASN A 13 3.06 -1.60 3.76
C ASN A 13 4.43 -1.14 3.26
N THR A 14 4.52 0.11 2.78
CA THR A 14 5.78 0.72 2.33
C THR A 14 6.75 0.98 3.48
N ILE A 15 6.22 1.16 4.69
CA ILE A 15 6.97 1.24 5.94
C ILE A 15 6.36 0.20 6.89
N PRO A 16 7.17 -0.67 7.53
CA PRO A 16 6.68 -1.59 8.54
C PRO A 16 6.03 -0.83 9.70
N LEU A 17 4.89 -1.33 10.18
CA LEU A 17 4.30 -0.79 11.41
C LEU A 17 5.20 -1.11 12.60
N SER A 18 5.23 -0.21 13.57
CA SER A 18 5.71 -0.56 14.91
C SER A 18 4.74 -1.53 15.58
N ASP A 19 5.20 -2.29 16.58
CA ASP A 19 4.35 -3.23 17.32
C ASP A 19 3.09 -2.56 17.89
N ALA A 20 3.24 -1.33 18.40
CA ALA A 20 2.11 -0.55 18.93
C ALA A 20 1.07 -0.19 17.86
N ALA A 21 1.51 0.08 16.62
CA ALA A 21 0.62 0.36 15.51
C ALA A 21 0.00 -0.91 14.94
N ALA A 22 0.75 -2.02 14.91
CA ALA A 22 0.23 -3.33 14.50
C ALA A 22 -0.83 -3.87 15.47
N ALA A 23 -0.77 -3.48 16.74
CA ALA A 23 -1.77 -3.82 17.76
C ALA A 23 -3.01 -2.89 17.76
N CYS A 24 -3.10 -1.93 16.83
CA CYS A 24 -4.24 -1.02 16.73
C CYS A 24 -5.27 -1.53 15.73
N ASP A 25 -6.43 -1.97 16.21
CA ASP A 25 -7.52 -2.49 15.35
C ASP A 25 -8.08 -1.47 14.35
N LYS A 26 -7.87 -0.16 14.59
CA LYS A 26 -8.27 0.90 13.67
C LYS A 26 -7.32 1.05 12.48
N ILE A 27 -6.14 0.43 12.49
CA ILE A 27 -5.16 0.53 11.40
C ILE A 27 -5.26 -0.70 10.51
N ARG A 28 -5.59 -0.49 9.24
CA ARG A 28 -5.53 -1.53 8.21
C ARG A 28 -4.38 -1.24 7.25
N GLN A 29 -3.47 -2.20 7.13
CA GLN A 29 -2.35 -2.09 6.21
C GLN A 29 -2.62 -2.84 4.90
N LEU A 30 -2.42 -2.17 3.77
CA LEU A 30 -2.57 -2.71 2.42
C LEU A 30 -1.22 -2.94 1.76
N SER A 31 -1.10 -4.05 1.03
CA SER A 31 0.12 -4.35 0.28
C SER A 31 0.17 -3.60 -1.04
N VAL A 32 1.30 -2.95 -1.34
CA VAL A 32 1.59 -2.39 -2.68
C VAL A 32 2.60 -3.23 -3.46
N ALA A 33 2.94 -4.43 -2.96
CA ALA A 33 3.96 -5.29 -3.56
C ALA A 33 3.69 -5.62 -5.04
N HIS A 34 2.42 -5.80 -5.42
CA HIS A 34 2.05 -6.06 -6.81
C HIS A 34 2.43 -4.89 -7.73
N ILE A 35 2.01 -3.67 -7.39
CA ILE A 35 2.29 -2.46 -8.18
C ILE A 35 3.80 -2.22 -8.29
N LEU A 36 4.54 -2.40 -7.18
CA LEU A 36 5.99 -2.26 -7.18
C LEU A 36 6.68 -3.32 -8.04
N GLY A 37 6.28 -4.58 -7.92
CA GLY A 37 6.84 -5.69 -8.72
C GLY A 37 6.58 -5.50 -10.22
N GLU A 38 5.37 -5.09 -10.58
CA GLU A 38 5.00 -4.84 -11.97
C GLU A 38 5.73 -3.62 -12.53
N SER A 39 5.92 -2.57 -11.74
CA SER A 39 6.73 -1.42 -12.13
C SER A 39 8.17 -1.83 -12.47
N ILE A 40 8.81 -2.66 -11.63
CA ILE A 40 10.16 -3.18 -11.87
C ILE A 40 10.19 -4.02 -13.15
N ARG A 41 9.20 -4.90 -13.35
CA ARG A 41 9.09 -5.74 -14.56
C ARG A 41 9.02 -4.87 -15.82
N ARG A 42 8.12 -3.89 -15.85
CA ARG A 42 7.90 -2.99 -16.99
C ARG A 42 9.13 -2.15 -17.32
N ILE A 43 9.81 -1.61 -16.31
CA ILE A 43 11.11 -0.92 -16.50
C ILE A 43 12.12 -1.85 -17.19
N THR A 44 12.20 -3.11 -16.75
CA THR A 44 13.14 -4.09 -17.30
C THR A 44 12.85 -4.44 -18.76
N VAL A 45 11.58 -4.48 -19.17
CA VAL A 45 11.15 -4.78 -20.54
C VAL A 45 10.87 -3.53 -21.40
N SER A 46 11.19 -2.33 -20.90
CA SER A 46 10.90 -1.03 -21.55
C SER A 46 9.43 -0.84 -21.91
N ASP A 47 8.54 -1.36 -21.07
CA ASP A 47 7.09 -1.20 -21.19
C ASP A 47 6.61 0.00 -20.35
N SER A 48 5.41 0.51 -20.64
CA SER A 48 4.88 1.71 -20.01
C SER A 48 4.46 1.44 -18.56
N VAL A 49 5.08 2.16 -17.62
CA VAL A 49 4.65 2.17 -16.21
C VAL A 49 3.32 2.90 -16.05
N SER A 50 3.00 3.89 -16.89
CA SER A 50 1.78 4.68 -16.75
C SER A 50 0.50 3.86 -17.01
N SER A 51 0.54 2.84 -17.86
CA SER A 51 -0.61 1.97 -18.11
C SER A 51 -0.97 1.10 -16.91
N LEU A 52 -0.04 0.87 -15.96
CA LEU A 52 -0.32 0.13 -14.72
C LEU A 52 -1.40 0.81 -13.89
N PHE A 53 -1.53 2.14 -13.99
CA PHE A 53 -2.49 2.96 -13.26
C PHE A 53 -3.77 3.23 -14.05
N SER A 54 -3.83 2.84 -15.32
CA SER A 54 -5.04 2.91 -16.16
C SER A 54 -5.85 1.61 -16.12
N GLU A 55 -5.26 0.52 -15.63
CA GLU A 55 -5.91 -0.80 -15.46
C GLU A 55 -6.47 -1.01 -14.04
N ILE A 56 -6.27 -0.04 -13.14
CA ILE A 56 -6.84 -0.05 -11.79
C ILE A 56 -8.25 0.55 -11.88
N ASP A 57 -9.17 -0.21 -12.47
CA ASP A 57 -10.63 -0.04 -12.34
C ASP A 57 -11.17 -1.09 -11.36
#